data_AF-A0A0S7XLM3-F1
#
_entry.id   AF-A0A0S7XLM3-F1
#
_cell.length_a   1.000
_cell.length_b   1.000
_cell.length_c   1.000
_cell.angle_alpha   90.00
_cell.angle_beta   90.00
_cell.angle_gamma   90.00
#
_symmetry.space_group_name_H-M   'P 1'
#
loop_
_entity.id
_entity.type
_entity.pdbx_description
1 polymer ?
#
loop_
_entity_poly.entity_id
_entity_poly.type
_entity_poly.pdbx_seq_one_letter_code
_entity_poly.pdbx_strand_id
1 'polypeptide(L)'
;MVRKIICLLLVGVLAGCAGLSLARYQEIEKGMTREEVKGILGEPWVEAPKIYVYQGQGLETATIFFDEEGRVVKKKWDEGVYEEYPATGPGY
;
A
#
# COMPACT_ATOMS: atom_id res chain seq x y z
N MET A 1 43.14 -0.43 -20.78
CA MET A 1 42.28 0.16 -19.74
C MET A 1 40.83 -0.02 -20.16
N VAL A 2 40.14 -1.03 -19.62
CA VAL A 2 38.73 -1.30 -19.96
C VAL A 2 37.91 -1.07 -18.70
N ARG A 3 37.16 0.03 -18.67
CA ARG A 3 36.17 0.35 -17.63
C ARG A 3 35.01 -0.64 -17.78
N LYS A 4 34.95 -1.66 -16.90
CA LYS A 4 33.75 -2.49 -16.72
C LYS A 4 33.32 -2.36 -15.27
N ILE A 5 32.55 -1.32 -15.00
CA ILE A 5 31.76 -1.19 -13.79
C ILE A 5 30.51 -2.03 -14.03
N ILE A 6 30.54 -3.29 -13.57
CA ILE A 6 29.35 -4.13 -13.49
C ILE A 6 28.75 -3.82 -12.12
N CYS A 7 27.85 -2.83 -12.10
CA CYS A 7 27.03 -2.57 -10.93
C CYS A 7 26.06 -3.75 -10.73
N LEU A 8 26.26 -4.44 -9.61
CA LEU A 8 25.22 -4.74 -8.61
C LEU A 8 23.79 -4.46 -9.06
N LEU A 9 22.94 -5.50 -9.10
CA LEU A 9 21.60 -5.52 -8.51
C LEU A 9 20.83 -6.74 -9.02
N LEU A 10 20.88 -7.83 -8.27
CA LEU A 10 19.93 -8.95 -8.36
C LEU A 10 19.84 -9.62 -7.00
N VAL A 11 19.47 -8.84 -5.99
CA VAL A 11 19.09 -9.32 -4.66
C VAL A 11 17.69 -8.76 -4.40
N GLY A 12 16.71 -9.63 -4.20
CA GLY A 12 15.44 -9.22 -3.57
C GLY A 12 14.13 -9.76 -4.15
N VAL A 13 14.10 -10.84 -4.92
CA VAL A 13 12.81 -11.55 -5.19
C VAL A 13 12.50 -12.47 -4.02
N LEU A 14 12.15 -11.91 -2.87
CA LEU A 14 11.66 -12.65 -1.69
C LEU A 14 10.57 -11.92 -0.91
N ALA A 15 9.97 -10.85 -1.45
CA ALA A 15 8.86 -10.14 -0.81
C ALA A 15 7.50 -10.83 -1.08
N GLY A 16 7.42 -12.14 -0.89
CA GLY A 16 6.17 -12.89 -0.91
C GLY A 16 5.66 -13.10 0.52
N CYS A 17 4.45 -12.61 0.80
CA CYS A 17 3.64 -12.91 2.00
C CYS A 17 3.93 -12.13 3.30
N ALA A 18 4.42 -10.89 3.24
CA ALA A 18 4.34 -10.01 4.42
C ALA A 18 2.98 -9.27 4.38
N GLY A 19 2.12 -9.54 5.36
CA GLY A 19 0.81 -8.88 5.49
C GLY A 19 0.91 -7.36 5.67
N LEU A 20 -0.20 -6.67 5.42
CA LEU A 20 -0.31 -5.24 5.64
C LEU A 20 0.01 -4.90 7.11
N SER A 21 0.96 -3.99 7.35
CA SER A 21 1.25 -3.48 8.69
C SER A 21 1.34 -1.96 8.69
N LEU A 22 0.92 -1.34 9.78
CA LEU A 22 0.95 0.12 9.92
C LEU A 22 2.37 0.68 9.79
N ALA A 23 3.37 -0.03 10.33
CA ALA A 23 4.77 0.36 10.23
C ALA A 23 5.25 0.45 8.76
N ARG A 24 5.00 -0.60 7.97
CA ARG A 24 5.36 -0.60 6.53
C ARG A 24 4.56 0.45 5.76
N TYR A 25 3.29 0.66 6.11
CA TYR A 25 2.49 1.73 5.52
C TYR A 25 3.05 3.13 5.82
N GLN A 26 3.62 3.35 7.01
CA GLN A 26 4.21 4.64 7.37
C GLN A 26 5.44 4.96 6.52
N GLU A 27 6.20 3.95 6.07
CA GLU A 27 7.36 4.10 5.18
C GLU A 27 7.00 4.66 3.79
N ILE A 28 5.74 4.57 3.36
CA ILE A 28 5.32 5.12 2.05
C ILE A 28 5.34 6.65 2.06
N GLU A 29 6.14 7.26 1.20
CA GLU A 29 6.22 8.71 1.07
C GLU A 29 5.61 9.24 -0.24
N LYS A 30 5.32 10.54 -0.29
CA LYS A 30 4.89 11.18 -1.54
C LYS A 30 6.01 11.12 -2.57
N GLY A 31 5.65 10.92 -3.83
CA GLY A 31 6.58 10.83 -4.96
C GLY A 31 7.11 9.43 -5.25
N MET A 32 6.94 8.47 -4.34
CA MET A 32 7.30 7.06 -4.55
C MET A 32 6.53 6.46 -5.73
N THR A 33 7.17 5.56 -6.48
CA THR A 33 6.54 4.85 -7.59
C THR A 33 5.68 3.69 -7.11
N ARG A 34 4.84 3.18 -8.01
CA ARG A 34 4.04 1.97 -7.80
C ARG A 34 4.88 0.77 -7.37
N GLU A 35 6.06 0.60 -7.97
CA GLU A 35 6.97 -0.52 -7.71
C GLU A 35 7.60 -0.39 -6.33
N GLU A 36 7.98 0.81 -5.91
CA GLU A 36 8.48 1.07 -4.56
C GLU A 36 7.40 0.77 -3.51
N VAL A 37 6.15 1.20 -3.76
CA VAL A 37 5.01 0.88 -2.89
C VAL A 37 4.77 -0.63 -2.80
N LYS A 38 4.84 -1.36 -3.92
CA LYS A 38 4.73 -2.83 -3.91
C LYS A 38 5.91 -3.50 -3.22
N GLY A 39 7.12 -2.95 -3.35
CA GLY A 39 8.29 -3.43 -2.60
C GLY A 39 8.09 -3.31 -1.09
N ILE A 40 7.44 -2.23 -0.65
CA ILE A 40 7.20 -1.98 0.77
C ILE A 40 5.99 -2.73 1.31
N LEU A 41 4.86 -2.81 0.58
CA LEU A 41 3.60 -3.37 1.09
C LEU A 41 3.23 -4.74 0.53
N GLY A 42 3.88 -5.18 -0.54
CA GLY A 42 3.50 -6.36 -1.32
C GLY A 42 2.48 -6.02 -2.41
N GLU A 43 1.76 -7.05 -2.87
CA GLU A 43 0.72 -6.89 -3.89
C GLU A 43 -0.58 -6.32 -3.29
N PRO A 44 -1.22 -5.35 -3.97
CA PRO A 44 -2.50 -4.82 -3.53
C PRO A 44 -3.63 -5.83 -3.78
N TRP A 45 -4.69 -5.71 -2.98
CA TRP A 45 -5.94 -6.42 -3.21
C TRP A 45 -6.71 -5.84 -4.42
N VAL A 46 -6.66 -4.52 -4.59
CA VAL A 46 -7.20 -3.82 -5.76
C VAL A 46 -6.13 -2.95 -6.39
N GLU A 47 -5.92 -3.14 -7.69
CA GLU A 47 -5.00 -2.34 -8.51
C GLU A 47 -5.77 -1.62 -9.62
N ALA A 48 -5.65 -0.29 -9.67
CA ALA A 48 -6.25 0.55 -10.70
C ALA A 48 -5.32 1.71 -11.10
N PRO A 49 -5.61 2.45 -12.20
CA PRO A 49 -4.71 3.46 -12.76
C PRO A 49 -4.27 4.60 -11.83
N LYS A 50 -5.04 4.93 -10.80
CA LYS A 50 -4.69 6.01 -9.85
C LYS A 50 -4.77 5.57 -8.38
N ILE A 51 -4.96 4.28 -8.12
CA ILE A 51 -5.23 3.80 -6.77
C ILE A 51 -4.79 2.35 -6.57
N TYR A 52 -4.13 2.08 -5.46
CA TYR A 52 -3.93 0.74 -4.89
C TYR A 52 -4.67 0.63 -3.56
N VAL A 53 -5.34 -0.49 -3.35
CA VAL A 53 -5.99 -0.83 -2.07
C VAL A 53 -5.39 -2.11 -1.53
N TYR A 54 -4.96 -2.07 -0.28
CA TYR A 54 -4.43 -3.19 0.48
C TYR A 54 -5.42 -3.56 1.56
N GLN A 55 -5.64 -4.86 1.74
CA GLN A 55 -6.43 -5.42 2.82
C GLN A 55 -5.50 -6.14 3.78
N GLY A 56 -5.60 -5.84 5.07
CA GLY A 56 -4.91 -6.58 6.12
C GLY A 56 -5.63 -7.88 6.49
N GLN A 57 -5.24 -8.48 7.60
CA GLN A 57 -5.86 -9.72 8.08
C GLN A 57 -7.14 -9.45 8.86
N GLY A 58 -7.31 -8.24 9.40
CA GLY A 58 -8.53 -7.79 10.06
C GLY A 58 -9.38 -6.88 9.17
N LEU A 59 -9.82 -5.76 9.76
CA LEU A 59 -10.63 -4.74 9.08
C LEU A 59 -9.77 -3.62 8.50
N GLU A 60 -8.47 -3.67 8.78
CA GLU A 60 -7.55 -2.64 8.36
C GLU A 60 -7.39 -2.64 6.83
N THR A 61 -7.46 -1.44 6.26
CA THR A 61 -7.20 -1.21 4.84
C THR A 61 -6.26 -0.04 4.65
N ALA A 62 -5.40 -0.13 3.65
CA ALA A 62 -4.57 0.99 3.21
C ALA A 62 -4.91 1.33 1.77
N THR A 63 -5.15 2.61 1.50
CA THR A 63 -5.40 3.13 0.16
C THR A 63 -4.29 4.09 -0.23
N ILE A 64 -3.62 3.82 -1.35
CA ILE A 64 -2.55 4.65 -1.90
C ILE A 64 -3.06 5.27 -3.20
N PHE A 65 -2.97 6.59 -3.33
CA PHE A 65 -3.39 7.33 -4.50
C PHE A 65 -2.17 7.78 -5.30
N PHE A 66 -2.25 7.63 -6.61
CA PHE A 66 -1.18 7.98 -7.56
C PHE A 66 -1.62 9.10 -8.50
N ASP A 67 -0.66 9.90 -8.96
CA ASP A 67 -0.84 10.79 -10.10
C ASP A 67 -0.79 10.03 -11.45
N GLU A 68 -0.79 10.78 -12.56
CA GLU A 68 -0.77 10.23 -13.91
C GLU A 68 0.58 9.61 -14.29
N GLU A 69 1.66 10.01 -13.61
CA GLU A 69 3.00 9.43 -13.76
C GLU A 69 3.19 8.19 -12.88
N GLY A 70 2.18 7.81 -12.09
CA GLY A 70 2.24 6.66 -11.19
C GLY A 70 3.00 6.94 -9.89
N ARG A 71 3.04 8.18 -9.42
CA ARG A 71 3.70 8.59 -8.17
C ARG A 71 2.71 8.84 -7.05
N VAL A 72 3.07 8.48 -5.82
CA VAL A 72 2.21 8.66 -4.65
C VAL A 72 1.92 10.14 -4.40
N VAL A 73 0.65 10.51 -4.35
CA VAL A 73 0.19 11.86 -3.99
C VAL A 73 -0.50 11.91 -2.63
N LYS A 74 -1.11 10.79 -2.21
CA LYS A 74 -1.88 10.69 -0.96
C LYS A 74 -1.92 9.23 -0.51
N LYS A 75 -2.02 9.02 0.81
CA LYS A 75 -2.29 7.72 1.41
C LYS A 75 -3.36 7.85 2.50
N LYS A 76 -4.20 6.83 2.67
CA LYS A 76 -5.19 6.69 3.74
C LYS A 76 -5.03 5.32 4.40
N TRP A 77 -5.03 5.31 5.73
CA TRP A 77 -5.17 4.10 6.55
C TRP A 77 -6.56 4.12 7.17
N ASP A 78 -7.23 2.98 7.19
CA ASP A 78 -8.53 2.78 7.81
C ASP A 78 -8.42 1.56 8.72
N GLU A 79 -8.80 1.69 9.98
CA GLU A 79 -8.76 0.59 10.96
C GLU A 79 -10.07 -0.19 11.00
N GLY A 80 -11.08 0.22 10.23
CA GLY A 80 -12.40 -0.41 10.22
C GLY A 80 -13.05 -0.33 11.60
N VAL A 81 -13.54 0.85 11.96
CA VAL A 81 -14.34 0.98 13.19
C VAL A 81 -15.71 0.36 12.91
N TYR A 82 -16.09 -0.68 13.65
CA TYR A 82 -17.50 -1.03 13.77
C TYR A 82 -18.17 0.11 14.53
N GLU A 83 -18.75 1.07 13.83
CA GLU A 83 -19.81 1.86 14.43
C GLU A 83 -20.96 0.88 14.69
N GLU A 84 -21.12 0.45 15.95
CA GLU A 84 -22.38 -0.12 16.41
C GLU A 84 -23.45 0.91 16.07
N TYR A 85 -24.19 0.68 14.99
CA TYR A 85 -25.41 1.43 14.73
C TYR A 85 -26.26 1.28 15.98
N PRO A 86 -26.53 2.36 16.75
CA PRO A 86 -27.43 2.23 17.88
C PRO A 86 -28.74 1.70 17.33
N ALA A 87 -29.24 0.62 17.92
CA ALA A 87 -30.52 -0.01 17.60
C ALA A 87 -31.72 0.88 18.00
N THR A 88 -31.62 2.18 17.76
CA THR A 88 -32.70 3.16 17.84
C THR A 88 -33.11 3.51 16.41
N GLY A 89 -33.61 2.52 15.67
CA GLY A 89 -34.56 2.84 14.61
C GLY A 89 -35.76 3.55 15.24
N PRO A 90 -36.42 4.51 14.56
CA PRO A 90 -37.63 5.10 15.09
C PRO A 90 -38.61 3.96 15.37
N GLY A 91 -39.07 3.86 16.61
CA GLY A 91 -40.24 3.06 16.93
C GLY A 91 -41.39 3.60 16.07
N TYR A 92 -41.79 2.79 15.09
CA TYR A 92 -43.01 3.01 14.30
C TYR A 92 -44.23 2.88 15.21
#